data_AF-A0A414PFB1-F1
#
_entry.id   AF-A0A414PFB1-F1
#
_cell.length_a   1.000
_cell.length_b   1.000
_cell.length_c   1.000
_cell.angle_alpha   90.00
_cell.angle_beta   90.00
_cell.angle_gamma   90.00
#
_symmetry.space_group_name_H-M   'P 1'
#
loop_
_entity.id
_entity.type
_entity.pdbx_description
1 polymer ?
#
loop_
_entity_poly.entity_id
_entity_poly.type
_entity_poly.pdbx_seq_one_letter_code
_entity_poly.pdbx_strand_id
1 'polypeptide(L)'
;MAFGNNIKKLREEKNLTQQQLADKLYVSRQTICRWENGSRCPDLITAKKLALELKVSMDELISDETVQDIQINYGIWKSEKIKNRRKLQEFQKKILSFIQTVGAVFLAITLLLRVQLDMSVPMWCTILCLCVVAAAVILHFVISKKLEDM
;
A
#
# COMPACT_ATOMS: atom_id res chain seq x y z
N MET A 1 -20.36 20.19 1.29
CA MET A 1 -21.46 20.42 0.33
C MET A 1 -21.80 19.18 -0.49
N ALA A 2 -20.91 18.17 -0.61
CA ALA A 2 -21.15 17.01 -1.47
C ALA A 2 -22.30 16.09 -1.05
N PHE A 3 -22.46 15.77 0.24
CA PHE A 3 -23.46 14.78 0.68
C PHE A 3 -24.92 15.14 0.32
N GLY A 4 -25.36 16.37 0.61
CA GLY A 4 -26.71 16.84 0.28
C GLY A 4 -26.96 16.91 -1.23
N ASN A 5 -25.97 17.40 -1.97
CA ASN A 5 -26.01 17.45 -3.44
C ASN A 5 -26.12 16.04 -4.03
N ASN A 6 -25.45 15.07 -3.44
CA ASN A 6 -25.46 13.69 -3.90
C ASN A 6 -26.81 13.01 -3.63
N ILE A 7 -27.43 13.25 -2.47
CA ILE A 7 -28.82 12.81 -2.22
C ILE A 7 -29.76 13.36 -3.30
N LYS A 8 -29.65 14.64 -3.61
CA LYS A 8 -30.48 15.29 -4.64
C LYS A 8 -30.28 14.66 -6.02
N LYS A 9 -29.02 14.47 -6.42
CA LYS A 9 -28.64 13.83 -7.69
C LYS A 9 -29.22 12.42 -7.80
N LEU A 10 -28.98 11.57 -6.79
CA LEU A 10 -29.47 10.19 -6.75
C LEU A 10 -31.00 10.11 -6.72
N ARG A 11 -31.66 11.05 -6.01
CA ARG A 11 -33.13 11.15 -6.03
C ARG A 11 -33.65 11.44 -7.44
N GLU A 12 -33.02 12.37 -8.14
CA GLU A 12 -33.40 12.78 -9.50
C GLU A 12 -33.13 11.66 -10.52
N GLU A 13 -32.03 10.91 -10.39
CA GLU A 13 -31.76 9.72 -11.20
C GLU A 13 -32.81 8.61 -11.03
N LYS A 14 -33.44 8.53 -9.85
CA LYS A 14 -34.58 7.63 -9.58
C LYS A 14 -35.93 8.23 -9.95
N ASN A 15 -35.98 9.43 -10.53
CA ASN A 15 -37.19 10.17 -10.87
C ASN A 15 -38.16 10.35 -9.69
N LEU A 16 -37.62 10.50 -8.48
CA LEU A 16 -38.43 10.70 -7.27
C LEU A 16 -38.56 12.20 -6.97
N THR A 17 -39.75 12.63 -6.57
CA THR A 17 -39.93 13.94 -5.94
C THR A 17 -39.43 13.92 -4.49
N GLN A 18 -39.13 15.08 -3.93
CA GLN A 18 -38.79 15.18 -2.49
C GLN A 18 -39.89 14.62 -1.59
N GLN A 19 -41.16 14.75 -1.98
CA GLN A 19 -42.29 14.20 -1.23
C GLN A 19 -42.26 12.67 -1.28
N GLN A 20 -42.11 12.07 -2.46
CA GLN A 20 -42.07 10.61 -2.62
C GLN A 20 -40.90 9.97 -1.87
N LEU A 21 -39.74 10.62 -1.84
CA LEU A 21 -38.60 10.14 -1.05
C LEU A 21 -38.87 10.26 0.46
N ALA A 22 -39.53 11.34 0.88
CA ALA A 22 -39.93 11.54 2.27
C ALA A 22 -40.92 10.46 2.74
N ASP A 23 -41.90 10.15 1.90
CA ASP A 23 -42.93 9.12 2.17
C ASP A 23 -42.30 7.74 2.34
N LYS A 24 -41.34 7.37 1.46
CA LYS A 24 -40.59 6.11 1.55
C LYS A 24 -39.74 5.98 2.82
N LEU A 25 -39.17 7.10 3.27
CA LEU A 25 -38.30 7.14 4.45
C LEU A 25 -39.06 7.42 5.76
N TYR A 26 -40.37 7.62 5.70
CA TYR A 26 -41.23 7.98 6.83
C TYR A 26 -40.74 9.26 7.54
N VAL A 27 -40.36 10.28 6.76
CA VAL A 27 -39.93 11.59 7.25
C VAL A 27 -40.73 12.71 6.57
N SER A 28 -40.62 13.93 7.08
CA SER A 28 -41.26 15.08 6.43
C SER A 28 -40.52 15.49 5.15
N ARG A 29 -41.24 16.05 4.16
CA ARG A 29 -40.62 16.66 2.98
C ARG A 29 -39.60 17.75 3.35
N GLN A 30 -39.86 18.52 4.41
CA GLN A 30 -38.92 19.53 4.90
C GLN A 30 -37.60 18.90 5.37
N THR A 31 -37.64 17.69 5.94
CA THR A 31 -36.46 16.94 6.34
C THR A 31 -35.57 16.63 5.13
N ILE A 32 -36.16 16.11 4.05
CA ILE A 32 -35.43 15.85 2.79
C ILE A 32 -34.83 17.14 2.23
N CYS A 33 -35.61 18.23 2.17
CA CYS A 33 -35.13 19.52 1.69
C CYS A 33 -33.94 20.04 2.52
N ARG A 34 -33.98 19.87 3.85
CA ARG A 34 -32.89 20.26 4.74
C ARG A 34 -31.62 19.44 4.50
N TRP A 35 -31.75 18.16 4.20
CA TRP A 35 -30.62 17.29 3.85
C TRP A 35 -30.02 17.66 2.50
N GLU A 36 -30.85 17.84 1.47
CA GLU A 36 -30.39 18.23 0.12
C GLU A 36 -29.69 19.59 0.12
N ASN A 37 -30.17 20.54 0.92
CA ASN A 37 -29.57 21.86 1.06
C ASN A 37 -28.36 21.89 2.02
N GLY A 38 -27.99 20.76 2.63
CA GLY A 38 -26.87 20.67 3.58
C GLY A 38 -27.09 21.36 4.94
N SER A 39 -28.29 21.88 5.20
CA SER A 39 -28.63 22.54 6.46
C SER A 39 -28.75 21.58 7.66
N ARG A 40 -28.94 20.28 7.38
CA ARG A 40 -28.94 19.21 8.39
C ARG A 40 -28.42 17.93 7.75
N CYS A 41 -27.81 17.05 8.54
CA CYS A 41 -27.41 15.71 8.09
C CYS A 41 -28.38 14.66 8.66
N PRO A 42 -28.75 13.60 7.91
CA PRO A 42 -29.40 12.42 8.48
C PRO A 42 -28.48 11.72 9.48
N ASP A 43 -29.06 11.03 10.47
CA ASP A 43 -28.29 10.12 11.31
C ASP A 43 -27.83 8.88 10.51
N LEU A 44 -26.93 8.09 11.09
CA LEU A 44 -26.34 6.92 10.41
C LEU A 44 -27.41 5.90 9.97
N ILE A 45 -28.45 5.69 10.79
CA ILE A 45 -29.52 4.74 10.50
C ILE A 45 -30.35 5.23 9.31
N THR A 46 -30.68 6.51 9.28
CA THR A 46 -31.46 7.17 8.25
C THR A 46 -30.67 7.29 6.95
N ALA A 47 -29.36 7.56 7.04
CA ALA A 47 -28.46 7.54 5.90
C ALA A 47 -28.37 6.13 5.29
N LYS A 48 -28.33 5.08 6.12
CA LYS A 48 -28.41 3.68 5.64
C LYS A 48 -29.74 3.38 4.94
N LYS A 49 -30.86 3.86 5.48
CA LYS A 49 -32.18 3.74 4.82
C LYS A 49 -32.22 4.49 3.49
N LEU A 50 -31.64 5.70 3.43
CA LEU A 50 -31.46 6.47 2.21
C LEU A 50 -30.71 5.67 1.14
N ALA A 51 -29.58 5.06 1.49
CA ALA A 51 -28.80 4.25 0.56
C ALA A 51 -29.61 3.06 0.02
N LEU A 52 -30.39 2.39 0.89
CA LEU A 52 -31.25 1.27 0.50
C LEU A 52 -32.39 1.71 -0.43
N GLU A 53 -33.10 2.80 -0.11
CA GLU A 53 -34.20 3.32 -0.93
C GLU A 53 -33.71 3.83 -2.30
N LEU A 54 -32.56 4.48 -2.33
CA LEU A 54 -31.92 4.96 -3.55
C LEU A 54 -31.16 3.85 -4.29
N LYS A 55 -31.08 2.64 -3.74
CA LYS A 55 -30.39 1.47 -4.30
C LYS A 55 -28.92 1.75 -4.66
N VAL A 56 -28.22 2.44 -3.77
CA VAL A 56 -26.79 2.76 -3.89
C VAL A 56 -26.01 2.19 -2.71
N SER A 57 -24.70 2.11 -2.84
CA SER A 57 -23.83 1.80 -1.70
C SER A 57 -23.73 2.99 -0.73
N MET A 58 -23.34 2.74 0.51
CA MET A 58 -23.10 3.83 1.48
C MET A 58 -21.94 4.73 1.01
N ASP A 59 -20.93 4.14 0.40
CA ASP A 59 -19.79 4.86 -0.16
C ASP A 59 -20.24 5.78 -1.30
N GLU A 60 -21.11 5.29 -2.18
CA GLU A 60 -21.71 6.08 -3.25
C GLU A 60 -22.67 7.16 -2.74
N LEU A 61 -23.35 6.96 -1.60
CA LEU A 61 -24.18 8.00 -0.99
C LEU A 61 -23.34 9.12 -0.38
N ILE A 62 -22.19 8.78 0.23
CA ILE A 62 -21.31 9.75 0.88
C ILE A 62 -20.21 10.28 -0.04
N SER A 63 -20.04 9.71 -1.24
CA SER A 63 -18.96 10.04 -2.15
C SER A 63 -18.95 11.54 -2.45
N ASP A 64 -17.85 12.17 -2.07
CA ASP A 64 -17.45 13.46 -2.59
C ASP A 64 -16.45 13.15 -3.71
N GLU A 65 -16.62 13.71 -4.91
CA GLU A 65 -15.71 13.50 -6.04
C GLU A 65 -14.25 13.80 -5.61
N THR A 66 -14.09 14.74 -4.68
CA THR A 66 -12.79 15.07 -4.06
C THR A 66 -12.20 13.95 -3.19
N VAL A 67 -13.01 13.12 -2.55
CA VAL A 67 -12.55 12.01 -1.68
C VAL A 67 -12.20 10.78 -2.50
N GLN A 68 -12.88 10.55 -3.64
CA GLN A 68 -12.56 9.46 -4.55
C GLN A 68 -11.15 9.62 -5.14
N ASP A 69 -10.82 10.84 -5.58
CA ASP A 69 -9.49 11.17 -6.10
C ASP A 69 -8.40 11.01 -5.03
N ILE A 70 -8.69 11.40 -3.78
CA ILE A 70 -7.75 11.22 -2.66
C ILE A 70 -7.52 9.74 -2.37
N GLN A 71 -8.55 8.91 -2.34
CA GLN A 71 -8.42 7.47 -2.10
C GLN A 71 -7.66 6.77 -3.23
N ILE A 72 -7.98 7.10 -4.50
CA ILE A 72 -7.28 6.56 -5.67
C ILE A 72 -5.80 6.97 -5.60
N ASN A 73 -5.52 8.25 -5.39
CA ASN A 73 -4.15 8.76 -5.34
C ASN A 73 -3.36 8.16 -4.16
N TYR A 74 -3.98 8.01 -2.99
CA TYR A 74 -3.37 7.33 -1.86
C TYR A 74 -3.09 5.86 -2.17
N GLY A 75 -4.00 5.17 -2.85
CA GLY A 75 -3.82 3.80 -3.33
C GLY A 75 -2.64 3.67 -4.30
N ILE A 76 -2.53 4.58 -5.28
CA ILE A 76 -1.43 4.65 -6.24
C ILE A 76 -0.11 4.88 -5.50
N TRP A 77 0.00 5.92 -4.68
CA TRP A 77 1.23 6.23 -3.92
C TRP A 77 1.65 5.07 -3.01
N LYS A 78 0.69 4.44 -2.33
CA LYS A 78 0.95 3.25 -1.49
C LYS A 78 1.49 2.10 -2.34
N SER A 79 0.89 1.83 -3.49
CA SER A 79 1.32 0.75 -4.40
C SER A 79 2.72 1.00 -4.97
N GLU A 80 3.03 2.24 -5.36
CA GLU A 80 4.34 2.65 -5.86
C GLU A 80 5.41 2.52 -4.79
N LYS A 81 5.12 2.96 -3.57
CA LYS A 81 6.04 2.82 -2.43
C LYS A 81 6.36 1.35 -2.16
N ILE A 82 5.36 0.47 -2.18
CA ILE A 82 5.55 -0.99 -2.01
C ILE A 82 6.39 -1.56 -3.16
N LYS A 83 6.10 -1.18 -4.41
CA LYS A 83 6.84 -1.64 -5.60
C LYS A 83 8.31 -1.20 -5.56
N ASN A 84 8.58 0.05 -5.16
CA ASN A 84 9.94 0.58 -5.05
C ASN A 84 10.74 -0.11 -3.95
N ARG A 85 10.13 -0.42 -2.79
CA ARG A 85 10.79 -1.21 -1.73
C ARG A 85 11.14 -2.61 -2.22
N ARG A 86 10.23 -3.30 -2.91
CA ARG A 86 10.51 -4.64 -3.50
C ARG A 86 11.67 -4.62 -4.49
N LYS A 87 11.71 -3.64 -5.39
CA LYS A 87 12.81 -3.48 -6.34
C LYS A 87 14.17 -3.30 -5.63
N LEU A 88 14.20 -2.49 -4.57
CA LEU A 88 15.43 -2.27 -3.81
C LEU A 88 15.89 -3.55 -3.10
N GLN A 89 14.96 -4.30 -2.51
CA GLN A 89 15.24 -5.61 -1.90
C GLN A 89 15.76 -6.63 -2.92
N GLU A 90 15.18 -6.69 -4.12
CA GLU A 90 15.66 -7.56 -5.19
C GLU A 90 17.08 -7.19 -5.64
N PHE A 91 17.37 -5.91 -5.80
CA PHE A 91 18.70 -5.43 -6.18
C PHE A 91 19.74 -5.76 -5.11
N GLN A 92 19.41 -5.54 -3.82
CA GLN A 92 20.28 -5.90 -2.70
C GLN A 92 20.57 -7.40 -2.65
N LYS A 93 19.54 -8.26 -2.82
CA LYS A 93 19.72 -9.72 -2.86
C LYS A 93 20.61 -10.17 -4.01
N LYS A 94 20.48 -9.56 -5.20
CA LYS A 94 21.33 -9.85 -6.37
C LYS A 94 22.79 -9.47 -6.14
N ILE A 95 23.05 -8.32 -5.50
CA ILE A 95 24.43 -7.92 -5.16
C ILE A 95 25.03 -8.90 -4.16
N LEU A 96 24.28 -9.27 -3.12
CA LEU A 96 24.77 -10.19 -2.09
C LEU A 96 25.10 -11.56 -2.67
N SER A 97 24.22 -12.14 -3.49
CA SER A 97 24.46 -13.44 -4.11
C SER A 97 25.70 -13.43 -4.99
N PHE A 98 25.98 -12.33 -5.68
CA PHE A 98 27.20 -12.15 -6.47
C PHE A 98 28.47 -12.10 -5.62
N ILE A 99 28.47 -11.35 -4.50
CA ILE A 99 29.62 -11.31 -3.59
C ILE A 99 29.90 -12.71 -3.01
N GLN A 100 28.84 -13.45 -2.65
CA GLN A 100 28.96 -14.80 -2.10
C GLN A 100 29.51 -15.80 -3.11
N THR A 101 29.08 -15.75 -4.37
CA THR A 101 29.62 -16.64 -5.42
C THR A 101 31.09 -16.36 -5.71
N VAL A 102 31.48 -15.08 -5.82
CA VAL A 102 32.88 -14.68 -6.03
C VAL A 102 33.77 -15.13 -4.85
N GLY A 103 33.32 -14.93 -3.61
CA GLY A 103 34.05 -15.39 -2.42
C GLY A 103 34.22 -16.92 -2.37
N ALA A 104 33.18 -17.68 -2.71
CA ALA A 104 33.25 -19.13 -2.75
C ALA A 104 34.24 -19.64 -3.83
N VAL A 105 34.23 -19.02 -5.02
CA VAL A 105 35.17 -19.35 -6.10
C VAL A 105 36.61 -19.04 -5.69
N PHE A 106 36.86 -17.90 -5.05
CA PHE A 106 38.20 -17.54 -4.55
C PHE A 106 38.72 -18.55 -3.53
N LEU A 107 37.87 -18.98 -2.59
CA LEU A 107 38.23 -20.00 -1.60
C LEU A 107 38.52 -21.36 -2.25
N ALA A 108 37.71 -21.77 -3.23
CA ALA A 108 37.91 -23.02 -3.97
C ALA A 108 39.23 -23.02 -4.75
N ILE A 109 39.55 -21.92 -5.44
CA ILE A 109 40.84 -21.76 -6.16
C ILE A 109 42.00 -21.80 -5.16
N THR A 110 41.90 -21.09 -4.04
CA THR A 110 42.95 -21.09 -3.02
C THR A 110 43.21 -22.49 -2.44
N LEU A 111 42.13 -23.26 -2.22
CA LEU A 111 42.21 -24.64 -1.75
C LEU A 111 42.85 -25.56 -2.80
N LEU A 112 42.48 -25.42 -4.08
CA LEU A 112 43.09 -26.17 -5.18
C LEU A 112 44.58 -25.88 -5.33
N LEU A 113 44.99 -24.60 -5.26
CA LEU A 113 46.39 -24.20 -5.32
C LEU A 113 47.20 -24.77 -4.15
N ARG A 114 46.63 -24.81 -2.93
CA ARG A 114 47.29 -25.43 -1.77
C ARG A 114 47.46 -26.95 -1.93
N VAL A 115 46.48 -27.62 -2.51
CA VAL A 115 46.48 -29.10 -2.63
C VAL A 115 47.34 -29.57 -3.80
N GLN A 116 47.30 -28.89 -4.95
CA GLN A 116 47.96 -29.36 -6.18
C GLN A 116 49.35 -28.78 -6.41
N LEU A 117 49.65 -27.58 -5.92
CA LEU A 117 50.88 -26.85 -6.27
C LEU A 117 51.89 -26.74 -5.12
N ASP A 118 51.60 -27.31 -3.95
CA ASP A 118 52.42 -27.21 -2.72
C ASP A 118 52.86 -25.78 -2.37
N MET A 119 52.14 -24.79 -2.93
CA MET A 119 52.42 -23.38 -2.71
C MET A 119 51.88 -22.98 -1.35
N SER A 120 52.77 -22.50 -0.49
CA SER A 120 52.42 -21.98 0.83
C SER A 120 51.69 -20.64 0.70
N VAL A 121 50.40 -20.68 0.36
CA VAL A 121 49.55 -19.48 0.37
C VAL A 121 49.42 -18.98 1.82
N PRO A 122 49.83 -17.73 2.11
CA PRO A 122 49.82 -17.22 3.47
C PRO A 122 48.42 -17.27 4.11
N MET A 123 48.34 -17.75 5.35
CA MET A 123 47.06 -17.90 6.08
C MET A 123 46.30 -16.59 6.26
N TRP A 124 47.00 -15.46 6.32
CA TRP A 124 46.39 -14.15 6.50
C TRP A 124 45.51 -13.75 5.30
N CYS A 125 45.85 -14.15 4.07
CA CYS A 125 45.03 -13.88 2.89
C CYS A 125 43.65 -14.57 2.95
N THR A 126 43.62 -15.83 3.41
CA THR A 126 42.37 -16.60 3.56
C THR A 126 41.50 -16.06 4.69
N ILE A 127 42.11 -15.64 5.81
CA ILE A 127 41.41 -15.06 6.95
C ILE A 127 40.80 -13.71 6.55
N LEU A 128 41.54 -12.87 5.83
CA LEU A 128 41.06 -11.58 5.35
C LEU A 128 39.83 -11.73 4.45
N CYS A 129 39.85 -12.70 3.52
CA CYS A 129 38.71 -12.96 2.63
C CYS A 129 37.45 -13.40 3.42
N LEU A 130 37.60 -14.30 4.40
CA LEU A 130 36.50 -14.72 5.27
C LEU A 130 35.93 -13.55 6.07
N CYS A 131 36.78 -12.67 6.60
CA CYS A 131 36.35 -11.47 7.31
C CYS A 131 35.53 -10.52 6.41
N VAL A 132 35.93 -10.34 5.15
CA VAL A 132 35.21 -9.50 4.18
C VAL A 132 33.83 -10.08 3.86
N VAL A 133 33.73 -11.39 3.64
CA VAL A 133 32.45 -12.06 3.37
C VAL A 133 31.53 -11.98 4.59
N ALA A 134 32.06 -12.24 5.80
CA ALA A 134 31.28 -12.14 7.04
C ALA A 134 30.77 -10.71 7.28
N ALA A 135 31.61 -9.69 7.06
CA ALA A 135 31.22 -8.29 7.19
C ALA A 135 30.11 -7.91 6.20
N ALA A 136 30.18 -8.37 4.95
CA ALA A 136 29.14 -8.14 3.94
C ALA A 136 27.79 -8.77 4.34
N VAL A 137 27.80 -9.97 4.93
CA VAL A 137 26.60 -10.65 5.42
C VAL A 137 25.97 -9.90 6.60
N ILE A 138 26.80 -9.46 7.57
CA ILE A 138 26.32 -8.70 8.73
C ILE A 138 25.72 -7.36 8.29
N LEU A 139 26.39 -6.64 7.38
CA LEU A 139 25.89 -5.38 6.82
C LEU A 139 24.52 -5.58 6.16
N HIS A 140 24.36 -6.64 5.37
CA HIS A 140 23.09 -6.98 4.74
C HIS A 140 22.00 -7.27 5.80
N PHE A 141 22.31 -8.05 6.84
CA PHE A 141 21.35 -8.36 7.90
C PHE A 141 20.87 -7.12 8.66
N VAL A 142 21.78 -6.18 8.94
CA VAL A 142 21.44 -4.91 9.60
C VAL A 142 20.57 -4.04 8.69
N ILE A 143 20.92 -3.94 7.40
CA ILE A 143 20.15 -3.16 6.42
C ILE A 143 18.77 -3.78 6.19
N SER A 144 18.68 -5.11 6.10
CA SER A 144 17.40 -5.80 5.90
C SER A 144 16.47 -5.59 7.08
N LYS A 145 16.99 -5.69 8.31
CA LYS A 145 16.21 -5.44 9.53
C LYS A 145 15.70 -4.00 9.59
N LYS A 146 16.57 -3.04 9.30
CA LYS A 146 16.20 -1.60 9.29
C LYS A 146 15.16 -1.26 8.22
N LEU A 147 15.14 -1.96 7.09
CA LEU A 147 14.13 -1.79 6.04
C LEU A 147 12.76 -2.37 6.42
N GLU A 148 12.74 -3.38 7.29
CA GLU A 148 11.53 -4.04 7.79
C GLU A 148 10.87 -3.24 8.92
N ASP A 149 11.69 -2.54 9.71
CA ASP A 149 11.23 -1.64 10.78
C ASP A 149 10.68 -0.27 10.27
N MET A 150 10.87 0.07 8.98
CA MET A 150 10.49 1.35 8.34
C MET A 150 9.31 1.26 7.38
#